data_AF-F8PUC5-F1
#
_entry.id   AF-F8PUC5-F1
#
_cell.length_a   1.000
_cell.length_b   1.000
_cell.length_c   1.000
_cell.angle_alpha   90.00
_cell.angle_beta   90.00
_cell.angle_gamma   90.00
#
_symmetry.space_group_name_H-M   'P 1'
#
loop_
_entity.id
_entity.type
_entity.pdbx_description
1 polymer ?
#
loop_
_entity_poly.entity_id
_entity_poly.type
_entity_poly.pdbx_seq_one_letter_code
_entity_poly.pdbx_strand_id
1 'polypeptide(L)' 'YPNLHRMALNYLSIPATSTAVERIFSQGQQLLHFTRNRLSPSSTRAFLCLGSWLRCELISSADL' A
#
# COMPACT_ATOMS: atom_id res chain seq x y z
N TYR A 1 18.85 -25.60 6.82
CA TYR A 1 17.80 -25.22 7.80
C TYR A 1 16.62 -24.54 7.08
N PRO A 2 15.64 -25.30 6.58
CA PRO A 2 14.52 -24.74 5.81
C PRO A 2 13.52 -23.92 6.65
N ASN A 3 13.49 -24.09 7.97
CA ASN A 3 12.52 -23.38 8.83
C ASN A 3 13.09 -22.08 9.42
N LEU A 4 14.40 -22.04 9.67
CA LEU A 4 15.06 -20.90 10.30
C LEU A 4 15.15 -19.69 9.37
N HIS A 5 15.43 -19.92 8.09
CA HIS A 5 15.46 -18.85 7.10
C HIS A 5 14.06 -18.23 6.90
N ARG A 6 12.99 -19.04 6.95
CA ARG A 6 11.61 -18.54 6.86
C ARG A 6 11.24 -17.67 8.05
N MET A 7 11.65 -18.05 9.26
CA MET A 7 11.48 -17.21 10.45
C MET A 7 12.26 -15.89 10.32
N ALA A 8 13.51 -15.94 9.89
CA ALA A 8 14.34 -14.74 9.69
C ALA A 8 13.70 -13.79 8.68
N LEU A 9 13.21 -14.30 7.54
CA LEU A 9 12.51 -13.49 6.55
C LEU A 9 11.25 -12.86 7.12
N ASN A 10 10.44 -13.60 7.88
CA ASN A 10 9.24 -13.04 8.50
C ASN A 10 9.56 -11.89 9.46
N TYR A 11 10.60 -12.02 10.29
CA TYR A 11 10.99 -10.97 11.23
C TYR A 11 11.60 -9.75 10.53
N LEU A 12 12.47 -9.97 9.55
CA LEU A 12 13.18 -8.90 8.83
C LEU A 12 12.28 -8.14 7.85
N SER A 13 11.18 -8.77 7.39
CA SER A 13 10.21 -8.12 6.49
C SER A 13 9.26 -7.18 7.22
N ILE A 14 9.20 -7.22 8.55
CA ILE A 14 8.39 -6.29 9.33
C ILE A 14 9.10 -4.93 9.32
N PRO A 15 8.48 -3.86 8.79
CA PRO A 15 9.08 -2.54 8.84
C PRO A 15 9.26 -2.12 10.30
N ALA A 16 10.47 -1.69 10.65
CA ALA A 16 10.79 -1.26 12.01
C ALA A 16 10.07 0.02 12.47
N THR A 17 9.36 0.71 11.55
CA THR A 17 8.73 2.01 11.80
C THR A 17 7.32 2.08 11.22
N SER A 18 6.46 2.90 11.85
CA SER A 18 5.11 3.22 11.38
C SER A 18 5.08 4.09 10.11
N THR A 19 6.24 4.56 9.64
CA THR A 19 6.37 5.52 8.53
C THR A 19 5.70 5.05 7.24
N ALA A 20 5.70 3.74 6.97
CA ALA A 20 5.02 3.16 5.81
C ALA A 20 3.50 3.37 5.89
N VAL A 21 2.91 3.18 7.07
CA VAL A 21 1.48 3.35 7.32
C VAL A 21 1.11 4.84 7.33
N GLU A 22 1.92 5.67 7.97
CA GLU A 22 1.73 7.13 7.97
C GLU A 22 1.79 7.72 6.56
N ARG A 23 2.72 7.26 5.73
CA ARG A 23 2.81 7.68 4.32
C ARG A 23 1.55 7.33 3.54
N ILE A 24 0.96 6.16 3.76
CA ILE A 24 -0.31 5.77 3.14
C ILE A 24 -1.46 6.67 3.63
N PHE A 25 -1.51 6.99 4.92
CA PHE A 25 -2.52 7.91 5.47
C PHE A 25 -2.38 9.33 4.92
N SER A 26 -1.16 9.87 4.83
CA SER A 26 -0.92 11.18 4.22
C SER A 26 -1.31 11.19 2.73
N GLN A 27 -0.95 10.13 1.98
CA GLN A 27 -1.37 9.98 0.59
C GLN A 27 -2.89 9.86 0.46
N GLY A 28 -3.53 9.11 1.35
CA GLY A 28 -4.99 9.00 1.42
C GLY A 28 -5.67 10.33 1.72
N GLN A 29 -5.11 11.15 2.61
CA GLN A 29 -5.62 12.48 2.90
C GLN A 29 -5.51 13.41 1.68
N GLN A 30 -4.38 13.37 0.95
CA GLN A 30 -4.22 14.12 -0.29
C GLN A 30 -5.21 13.66 -1.36
N LEU A 31 -5.40 12.35 -1.51
CA LEU A 31 -6.37 11.77 -2.43
C LEU A 31 -7.79 12.23 -2.08
N LEU A 32 -8.21 12.07 -0.82
CA LEU A 32 -9.52 12.52 -0.34
C LEU A 32 -9.75 14.03 -0.54
N HIS A 33 -8.72 14.85 -0.34
CA HIS A 33 -8.79 16.29 -0.55
C HIS A 33 -8.91 16.65 -2.04
N PHE A 34 -8.19 15.95 -2.92
CA PHE A 34 -8.23 16.16 -4.37
C PHE A 34 -9.54 15.61 -4.97
N THR A 35 -10.02 14.48 -4.47
CA THR A 35 -11.24 13.80 -4.92
C THR A 35 -12.47 14.18 -4.10
N ARG A 36 -12.65 15.46 -3.76
CA ARG A 36 -13.84 16.02 -3.06
C ARG A 36 -15.20 15.72 -3.75
N ASN A 37 -15.20 14.89 -4.78
CA ASN A 37 -16.33 14.30 -5.46
C ASN A 37 -16.67 12.93 -4.84
N ARG A 38 -17.46 12.92 -3.75
CA ARG A 38 -18.15 11.75 -3.11
C ARG A 38 -17.63 10.33 -3.44
N LEU A 39 -16.33 10.06 -3.32
CA LEU A 39 -15.82 8.69 -3.43
C LEU A 39 -16.23 7.92 -2.17
N SER A 40 -16.83 6.76 -2.38
CA SER A 40 -17.15 5.85 -1.28
C SER A 40 -15.85 5.40 -0.60
N PRO A 41 -15.86 5.12 0.72
CA PRO A 41 -14.68 4.61 1.43
C PRO A 41 -14.07 3.35 0.81
N SER A 42 -14.90 2.52 0.17
CA SER A 42 -14.43 1.34 -0.59
C SER A 42 -13.64 1.73 -1.84
N SER A 43 -14.11 2.71 -2.61
CA SER A 43 -13.39 3.22 -3.78
C SER A 43 -12.06 3.86 -3.40
N THR A 44 -12.01 4.64 -2.31
CA THR A 44 -10.76 5.25 -1.80
C THR A 44 -9.74 4.17 -1.42
N ARG A 45 -10.16 3.10 -0.74
CA ARG A 45 -9.27 1.97 -0.41
C ARG A 45 -8.76 1.27 -1.65
N ALA A 46 -9.62 0.99 -2.63
CA ALA A 46 -9.23 0.35 -3.88
C ALA A 46 -8.17 1.19 -4.61
N PHE A 47 -8.34 2.52 -4.66
CA PHE A 47 -7.39 3.43 -5.30
C PHE A 47 -6.03 3.45 -4.59
N LEU A 48 -6.01 3.45 -3.25
CA LEU A 48 -4.77 3.36 -2.47
C LEU A 48 -4.05 2.01 -2.70
N CYS A 49 -4.80 0.90 -2.75
CA CYS A 49 -4.24 -0.41 -3.07
C CYS A 49 -3.68 -0.46 -4.49
N LEU A 50 -4.42 0.02 -5.49
CA LEU A 50 -3.97 0.11 -6.88
C LEU A 50 -2.69 0.94 -7.01
N GLY A 51 -2.64 2.11 -6.37
CA GLY A 51 -1.43 2.94 -6.37
C GLY A 51 -0.22 2.26 -5.71
N SER A 52 -0.44 1.49 -4.65
CA SER A 52 0.59 0.68 -4.00
C SER A 52 1.08 -0.46 -4.92
N TRP A 53 0.15 -1.18 -5.55
CA TRP A 53 0.46 -2.29 -6.45
C TRP A 53 1.20 -1.84 -7.72
N LEU A 54 0.80 -0.72 -8.32
CA LEU A 54 1.53 -0.11 -9.43
C LEU A 54 2.97 0.27 -9.02
N ARG A 55 3.16 0.83 -7.82
CA ARG A 55 4.51 1.19 -7.32
C ARG A 55 5.38 -0.04 -7.06
N CYS A 56 4.78 -1.16 -6.68
CA CYS A 56 5.46 -2.43 -6.48
C CYS A 56 5.57 -3.27 -7.77
N GLU A 57 5.21 -2.70 -8.94
CA GLU A 57 5.22 -3.37 -10.25
C GLU A 57 4.41 -4.69 -10.27
N LEU A 58 3.42 -4.81 -9.38
CA LEU A 58 2.53 -5.97 -9.29
C LEU A 58 1.47 -5.96 -10.40
N ILE A 59 1.24 -4.81 -11.02
CA ILE A 59 0.25 -4.58 -12.07
C ILE A 59 0.92 -3.72 -13.15
N SER A 60 0.81 -4.13 -14.42
CA SER A 60 1.23 -3.30 -15.54
C SER A 60 0.16 -2.25 -15.81
N SER A 61 0.56 -1.02 -16.16
CA SER A 61 -0.39 0.00 -16.62
C SER A 61 -1.11 -0.39 -17.92
N ALA A 62 -0.67 -1.46 -18.58
CA ALA A 62 -1.35 -2.06 -19.72
C ALA A 62 -2.57 -2.92 -19.33
N ASP A 63 -2.65 -3.38 -18.08
CA ASP A 63 -3.73 -4.24 -17.56
C ASP A 63 -4.89 -3.43 -16.94
N LEU A 64 -4.84 -2.10 -17.01
CA LEU A 64 -5.75 -1.15 -16.36
C LEU A 64 -6.50 -0.33 -17.41
#